data_AF-A0A1Y5F1M7-F1
#
_entry.id   AF-A0A1Y5F1M7-F1
#
_cell.length_a   1.000
_cell.length_b   1.000
_cell.length_c   1.000
_cell.angle_alpha   90.00
_cell.angle_beta   90.00
_cell.angle_gamma   90.00
#
_symmetry.space_group_name_H-M   'P 1'
#
loop_
_entity.id
_entity.type
_entity.pdbx_description
1 polymer ?
#
loop_
_entity_poly.entity_id
_entity_poly.type
_entity_poly.pdbx_seq_one_letter_code
_entity_poly.pdbx_strand_id
1 'polypeptide(L)'
;MTSVTINNKFIQHSEKDLNVNDLMEFILKEVLHEDEVITSLDIDGKQLSYEEEQESLSIPVAKYSDINFSTTSSYELAFEALNDCSSYIDTIVEKINLLTEYQNENKQHEANLMFGEVIEIMDLFVQLMSRIYKTVRKRHTHQLQATETFQQLEIHLLSIMKTLLPAKEKNDIIMLNDLLEYELIDNLTQWKIKAIPELKKLRDL
;
A
#
# COMPACT_ATOMS: atom_id res chain seq x y z
N MET A 1 -2.62 38.18 -7.07
CA MET A 1 -3.04 37.26 -5.99
C MET A 1 -3.14 35.91 -6.62
N THR A 2 -2.39 34.95 -6.10
CA THR A 2 -2.42 33.56 -6.56
C THR A 2 -3.76 32.94 -6.19
N SER A 3 -4.40 32.26 -7.13
CA SER A 3 -5.58 31.45 -6.86
C SER A 3 -5.14 30.15 -6.21
N VAL A 4 -5.72 29.81 -5.05
CA VAL A 4 -5.49 28.50 -4.41
C VAL A 4 -6.82 27.76 -4.34
N THR A 5 -6.83 26.55 -4.88
CA THR A 5 -8.00 25.68 -4.90
C THR A 5 -7.69 24.29 -4.35
N ILE A 6 -8.70 23.66 -3.74
CA ILE A 6 -8.67 22.25 -3.36
C ILE A 6 -9.82 21.56 -4.10
N ASN A 7 -9.52 20.52 -4.88
CA ASN A 7 -10.51 19.87 -5.74
C ASN A 7 -11.30 20.89 -6.58
N ASN A 8 -10.60 21.89 -7.14
CA ASN A 8 -11.15 23.03 -7.89
C ASN A 8 -12.10 23.97 -7.10
N LYS A 9 -12.10 23.91 -5.76
CA LYS A 9 -12.84 24.85 -4.89
C LYS A 9 -11.89 25.84 -4.25
N PHE A 10 -12.20 27.13 -4.36
CA PHE A 10 -11.40 28.20 -3.77
C PHE A 10 -11.31 28.09 -2.24
N ILE A 11 -10.09 28.28 -1.73
CA ILE A 11 -9.85 28.43 -0.29
C ILE A 11 -9.36 29.85 0.01
N GLN A 12 -9.79 30.40 1.14
CA GLN A 12 -9.22 31.65 1.64
C GLN A 12 -8.00 31.31 2.51
N HIS A 13 -6.84 31.87 2.15
CA HIS A 13 -5.65 31.82 2.98
C HIS A 13 -5.32 33.24 3.44
N SER A 14 -4.97 33.39 4.72
CA SER A 14 -4.84 34.70 5.38
C SER A 14 -3.41 35.24 5.41
N GLU A 15 -2.42 34.42 5.07
CA GLU A 15 -1.01 34.77 5.26
C GLU A 15 -0.36 35.27 3.96
N LYS A 16 0.33 36.42 4.09
CA LYS A 16 1.21 36.96 3.06
C LYS A 16 2.59 36.33 3.25
N ASP A 17 3.21 35.94 2.15
CA ASP A 17 4.56 35.34 2.05
C ASP A 17 4.71 33.85 2.42
N LEU A 18 3.65 33.04 2.27
CA LEU A 18 3.78 31.58 2.34
C LEU A 18 4.53 31.00 1.13
N ASN A 19 5.38 30.01 1.40
CA ASN A 19 5.84 29.09 0.35
C ASN A 19 4.82 27.96 0.12
N VAL A 20 5.00 27.18 -0.94
CA VAL A 20 4.08 26.08 -1.27
C VAL A 20 4.04 25.02 -0.17
N ASN A 21 5.15 24.76 0.53
CA ASN A 21 5.19 23.84 1.67
C ASN A 21 4.34 24.32 2.86
N ASP A 22 4.43 25.59 3.22
CA ASP A 22 3.65 26.19 4.32
C ASP A 22 2.15 26.16 3.98
N LEU A 23 1.81 26.42 2.72
CA LEU A 23 0.44 26.30 2.21
C LEU A 23 -0.06 24.86 2.28
N MET A 24 0.78 23.89 1.89
CA MET A 24 0.45 22.47 1.99
C MET A 24 0.23 22.04 3.44
N GLU A 25 1.08 22.48 4.37
CA GLU A 25 0.89 22.24 5.81
C GLU A 25 -0.40 22.86 6.36
N PHE A 26 -0.72 24.09 5.93
CA PHE A 26 -1.97 24.76 6.30
C PHE A 26 -3.17 23.95 5.81
N ILE A 27 -3.15 23.48 4.56
CA ILE A 27 -4.22 22.66 4.00
C ILE A 27 -4.40 21.36 4.79
N LEU A 28 -3.29 20.67 5.10
CA LEU A 28 -3.31 19.43 5.88
C LEU A 28 -3.83 19.61 7.32
N LYS A 29 -3.58 20.77 7.95
CA LYS A 29 -3.94 21.01 9.36
C LYS A 29 -5.32 21.64 9.54
N GLU A 30 -5.69 22.59 8.68
CA GLU A 30 -6.84 23.48 8.92
C GLU A 30 -7.98 23.27 7.93
N VAL A 31 -7.74 22.63 6.79
CA VAL A 31 -8.73 22.56 5.70
C VAL A 31 -9.20 21.13 5.43
N LEU A 32 -8.30 20.15 5.46
CA LEU A 32 -8.64 18.75 5.21
C LEU A 32 -9.26 18.08 6.42
N HIS A 33 -10.18 17.14 6.16
CA HIS A 33 -10.68 16.25 7.19
C HIS A 33 -9.60 15.23 7.62
N GLU A 34 -9.72 14.67 8.84
CA GLU A 34 -8.71 13.74 9.41
C GLU A 34 -8.41 12.50 8.53
N ASP A 35 -9.28 12.19 7.58
CA ASP A 35 -9.20 11.06 6.68
C ASP A 35 -8.90 11.43 5.22
N GLU A 36 -8.64 12.71 4.91
CA GLU A 36 -8.25 13.18 3.58
C GLU A 36 -6.73 13.39 3.47
N VAL A 37 -6.18 13.08 2.30
CA VAL A 37 -4.77 13.31 1.98
C VAL A 37 -4.64 14.00 0.64
N ILE A 38 -3.56 14.77 0.48
CA ILE A 38 -3.20 15.40 -0.79
C ILE A 38 -2.58 14.34 -1.69
N THR A 39 -3.10 14.21 -2.91
CA THR A 39 -2.65 13.21 -3.90
C THR A 39 -1.87 13.81 -5.05
N SER A 40 -2.12 15.08 -5.39
CA SER A 40 -1.33 15.79 -6.40
C SER A 40 -1.37 17.31 -6.22
N LEU A 41 -0.33 17.96 -6.76
CA LEU A 41 -0.22 19.40 -6.85
C LEU A 41 -0.17 19.83 -8.33
N ASP A 42 -1.14 20.63 -8.74
CA ASP A 42 -1.13 21.30 -10.04
C ASP A 42 -0.75 22.77 -9.85
N ILE A 43 0.25 23.23 -10.58
CA ILE A 43 0.65 24.63 -10.60
C ILE A 43 0.47 25.19 -12.01
N ASP A 44 -0.26 26.31 -12.10
CA ASP A 44 -0.59 26.99 -13.36
C ASP A 44 -1.21 26.05 -14.41
N GLY A 45 -2.04 25.10 -13.94
CA GLY A 45 -2.72 24.10 -14.77
C GLY A 45 -1.83 22.96 -15.28
N LYS A 46 -0.61 22.84 -14.78
CA LYS A 46 0.30 21.72 -15.07
C LYS A 46 0.46 20.84 -13.85
N GLN A 47 0.16 19.54 -14.01
CA GLN A 47 0.52 18.52 -13.04
C GLN A 47 2.03 18.36 -13.01
N LEU A 48 2.62 18.58 -11.83
CA LEU A 48 4.06 18.52 -11.66
C LEU A 48 4.54 17.07 -11.53
N SER A 49 5.75 16.81 -12.02
CA SER A 49 6.48 15.59 -11.68
C SER A 49 7.01 15.67 -10.24
N TYR A 50 7.41 14.52 -9.66
CA TYR A 50 7.94 14.47 -8.30
C TYR A 50 9.12 15.44 -8.06
N GLU A 51 10.03 15.56 -9.03
CA GLU A 51 11.18 16.47 -8.94
C GLU A 51 10.73 17.94 -8.96
N GLU A 52 9.80 18.28 -9.85
CA GLU A 52 9.24 19.64 -9.97
C GLU A 52 8.42 20.03 -8.73
N GLU A 53 7.67 19.07 -8.15
CA GLU A 53 6.96 19.27 -6.88
C GLU A 53 7.95 19.65 -5.77
N GLN A 54 9.02 18.86 -5.57
CA GLN A 54 10.03 19.12 -4.53
C GLN A 54 10.68 20.49 -4.67
N GLU A 55 11.00 20.90 -5.90
CA GLU A 55 11.57 22.23 -6.17
C GLU A 55 10.57 23.35 -5.84
N SER A 56 9.28 23.13 -6.17
CA SER A 56 8.22 24.12 -5.96
C SER A 56 7.89 24.36 -4.48
N LEU A 57 8.10 23.37 -3.60
CA LEU A 57 7.80 23.46 -2.16
C LEU A 57 8.45 24.67 -1.47
N SER A 58 9.66 25.02 -1.86
CA SER A 58 10.44 26.13 -1.29
C SER A 58 10.11 27.50 -1.90
N ILE A 59 9.29 27.53 -2.96
CA ILE A 59 9.02 28.73 -3.73
C ILE A 59 7.81 29.48 -3.14
N PRO A 60 7.86 30.82 -3.04
CA PRO A 60 6.71 31.60 -2.59
C PRO A 60 5.49 31.41 -3.50
N VAL A 61 4.32 31.19 -2.89
CA VAL A 61 3.04 30.99 -3.60
C VAL A 61 2.75 32.15 -4.55
N ALA A 62 3.14 33.37 -4.17
CA ALA A 62 2.96 34.59 -4.96
C ALA A 62 3.62 34.57 -6.35
N LYS A 63 4.55 33.64 -6.62
CA LYS A 63 5.16 33.48 -7.95
C LYS A 63 4.26 32.75 -8.95
N TYR A 64 3.25 32.05 -8.45
CA TYR A 64 2.34 31.26 -9.27
C TYR A 64 1.02 32.01 -9.49
N SER A 65 0.34 31.72 -10.59
CA SER A 65 -0.97 32.30 -10.89
C SER A 65 -2.08 31.47 -10.28
N ASP A 66 -1.97 30.14 -10.38
CA ASP A 66 -2.93 29.18 -9.84
C ASP A 66 -2.21 27.98 -9.21
N ILE A 67 -2.72 27.51 -8.08
CA ILE A 67 -2.30 26.29 -7.41
C ILE A 67 -3.56 25.49 -7.06
N ASN A 68 -3.67 24.28 -7.57
CA ASN A 68 -4.73 23.34 -7.23
C ASN A 68 -4.15 22.11 -6.51
N PHE A 69 -4.71 21.81 -5.35
CA PHE A 69 -4.43 20.57 -4.63
C PHE A 69 -5.56 19.58 -4.87
N SER A 70 -5.23 18.41 -5.41
CA SER A 70 -6.17 17.29 -5.46
C SER A 70 -6.07 16.50 -4.16
N THR A 71 -7.21 16.18 -3.56
CA THR A 71 -7.26 15.33 -2.38
C THR A 71 -8.14 14.11 -2.58
N THR A 72 -7.88 13.07 -1.82
CA THR A 72 -8.65 11.83 -1.82
C THR A 72 -8.71 11.31 -0.41
N SER A 73 -9.77 10.58 -0.04
CA SER A 73 -9.80 10.00 1.29
C SER A 73 -8.85 8.80 1.38
N SER A 74 -8.15 8.68 2.51
CA SER A 74 -7.31 7.53 2.87
C SER A 74 -8.07 6.21 2.73
N TYR A 75 -9.39 6.25 2.93
CA TYR A 75 -10.26 5.10 2.74
C TYR A 75 -10.37 4.70 1.26
N GLU A 76 -10.60 5.66 0.35
CA GLU A 76 -10.63 5.39 -1.09
C GLU A 76 -9.29 4.85 -1.59
N LEU A 77 -8.19 5.46 -1.16
CA LEU A 77 -6.84 4.97 -1.47
C LEU A 77 -6.60 3.54 -0.96
N ALA A 78 -7.14 3.19 0.21
CA ALA A 78 -7.05 1.82 0.72
C ALA A 78 -7.82 0.82 -0.17
N PHE A 79 -8.95 1.22 -0.78
CA PHE A 79 -9.67 0.37 -1.72
C PHE A 79 -8.99 0.28 -3.09
N GLU A 80 -8.38 1.35 -3.57
CA GLU A 80 -7.54 1.32 -4.77
C GLU A 80 -6.40 0.33 -4.58
N ALA A 81 -5.64 0.46 -3.49
CA ALA A 81 -4.58 -0.49 -3.16
C ALA A 81 -5.09 -1.93 -3.00
N LEU A 82 -6.27 -2.13 -2.41
CA LEU A 82 -6.92 -3.44 -2.28
C LEU A 82 -7.30 -4.04 -3.64
N ASN A 83 -7.51 -3.23 -4.68
CA ASN A 83 -7.74 -3.74 -6.03
C ASN A 83 -6.49 -4.36 -6.63
N ASP A 84 -5.32 -3.79 -6.33
CA ASP A 84 -4.05 -4.26 -6.86
C ASP A 84 -3.48 -5.47 -6.09
N CYS A 85 -3.92 -5.68 -4.84
CA CYS A 85 -3.47 -6.80 -3.99
C CYS A 85 -3.61 -8.18 -4.64
N SER A 86 -4.65 -8.39 -5.46
CA SER A 86 -4.81 -9.66 -6.20
C SER A 86 -3.65 -9.93 -7.16
N SER A 87 -3.17 -8.89 -7.85
CA SER A 87 -2.04 -8.98 -8.78
C SER A 87 -0.72 -9.15 -8.05
N TYR A 88 -0.57 -8.56 -6.86
CA TYR A 88 0.60 -8.80 -6.00
C TYR A 88 0.67 -10.25 -5.54
N ILE A 89 -0.45 -10.85 -5.15
CA ILE A 89 -0.53 -12.28 -4.82
C ILE A 89 -0.08 -13.12 -6.02
N ASP A 90 -0.55 -12.81 -7.22
CA ASP A 90 -0.18 -13.56 -8.43
C ASP A 90 1.34 -13.46 -8.70
N THR A 91 1.92 -12.27 -8.54
CA THR A 91 3.37 -12.04 -8.68
C THR A 91 4.17 -12.83 -7.65
N ILE A 92 3.70 -12.91 -6.40
CA ILE A 92 4.34 -13.70 -5.35
C ILE A 92 4.32 -15.18 -5.70
N VAL A 93 3.15 -15.70 -6.12
CA VAL A 93 2.99 -17.11 -6.50
C VAL A 93 3.90 -17.47 -7.67
N GLU A 94 4.01 -16.61 -8.69
CA GLU A 94 4.95 -16.80 -9.80
C GLU A 94 6.40 -16.91 -9.32
N LYS A 95 6.82 -16.04 -8.40
CA LYS A 95 8.18 -16.07 -7.83
C LYS A 95 8.43 -17.31 -6.97
N ILE A 96 7.42 -17.78 -6.23
CA ILE A 96 7.50 -19.04 -5.48
C ILE A 96 7.73 -20.21 -6.44
N ASN A 97 6.98 -20.29 -7.53
CA ASN A 97 7.15 -21.35 -8.52
C ASN A 97 8.54 -21.29 -9.16
N LEU A 98 9.04 -20.09 -9.48
CA LEU A 98 10.39 -19.93 -10.05
C LEU A 98 11.49 -20.34 -9.04
N LEU A 99 11.30 -20.02 -7.77
CA LEU A 99 12.19 -20.45 -6.69
C LEU A 99 12.26 -21.98 -6.63
N THR A 100 11.11 -22.66 -6.67
CA THR A 100 11.06 -24.13 -6.55
C THR A 100 11.63 -24.80 -7.79
N GLU A 101 11.44 -24.22 -8.98
CA GLU A 101 12.14 -24.63 -10.21
C GLU A 101 13.67 -24.56 -10.05
N TYR A 102 14.21 -23.45 -9.54
CA TYR A 102 15.66 -23.33 -9.30
C TYR A 102 16.17 -24.35 -8.28
N GLN A 103 15.39 -24.66 -7.24
CA GLN A 103 15.74 -25.70 -6.28
C GLN A 103 15.78 -27.09 -6.94
N ASN A 104 14.79 -27.40 -7.78
CA ASN A 104 14.70 -28.67 -8.50
C ASN A 104 15.83 -28.85 -9.53
N GLU A 105 16.27 -27.76 -10.17
CA GLU A 105 17.39 -27.76 -11.12
C GLU A 105 18.77 -27.69 -10.44
N ASN A 106 18.83 -27.71 -9.10
CA ASN A 106 20.05 -27.53 -8.31
C ASN A 106 20.79 -26.19 -8.55
N LYS A 107 20.06 -25.15 -9.00
CA LYS A 107 20.55 -23.77 -9.16
C LYS A 107 20.50 -23.02 -7.83
N GLN A 108 21.38 -23.43 -6.91
CA GLN A 108 21.34 -22.98 -5.51
C GLN A 108 21.55 -21.47 -5.34
N HIS A 109 22.36 -20.84 -6.20
CA HIS A 109 22.61 -19.41 -6.09
C HIS A 109 21.36 -18.60 -6.46
N GLU A 110 20.75 -18.93 -7.59
CA GLU A 110 19.53 -18.34 -8.11
C GLU A 110 18.35 -18.59 -7.16
N ALA A 111 18.23 -19.80 -6.62
CA ALA A 111 17.24 -20.11 -5.58
C ALA A 111 17.41 -19.24 -4.34
N ASN A 112 18.65 -19.00 -3.88
CA ASN A 112 18.87 -18.13 -2.71
C ASN A 112 18.50 -16.68 -2.96
N LEU A 113 18.79 -16.14 -4.16
CA LEU A 113 18.39 -14.79 -4.54
C LEU A 113 16.86 -14.68 -4.61
N MET A 114 16.22 -15.64 -5.28
CA MET A 114 14.76 -15.67 -5.41
C MET A 114 14.05 -15.83 -4.07
N PHE A 115 14.61 -16.62 -3.15
CA PHE A 115 14.10 -16.73 -1.78
C PHE A 115 14.12 -15.39 -1.05
N GLY A 116 15.20 -14.62 -1.19
CA GLY A 116 15.27 -13.26 -0.63
C GLY A 116 14.17 -12.35 -1.18
N GLU A 117 13.96 -12.36 -2.50
CA GLU A 117 12.90 -11.58 -3.14
C GLU A 117 11.50 -11.99 -2.69
N VAL A 118 11.23 -13.30 -2.55
CA VAL A 118 9.95 -13.79 -2.04
C VAL A 118 9.70 -13.27 -0.62
N ILE A 119 10.69 -13.34 0.27
CA ILE A 119 10.55 -12.86 1.65
C ILE A 119 10.29 -11.35 1.70
N GLU A 120 10.99 -10.57 0.88
CA GLU A 120 10.81 -9.11 0.82
C GLU A 120 9.41 -8.73 0.32
N ILE A 121 8.96 -9.31 -0.79
CA ILE A 121 7.63 -9.00 -1.35
C ILE A 121 6.52 -9.48 -0.40
N MET A 122 6.73 -10.61 0.28
CA MET A 122 5.82 -11.09 1.32
C MET A 122 5.69 -10.11 2.47
N ASP A 123 6.80 -9.57 2.99
CA ASP A 123 6.78 -8.58 4.06
C ASP A 123 6.03 -7.31 3.63
N LEU A 124 6.30 -6.81 2.41
CA LEU A 124 5.58 -5.67 1.83
C LEU A 124 4.08 -5.93 1.73
N PHE A 125 3.68 -7.14 1.30
CA PHE A 125 2.28 -7.54 1.24
C PHE A 125 1.61 -7.53 2.62
N VAL A 126 2.26 -8.09 3.65
CA VAL A 126 1.73 -8.07 5.03
C VAL A 126 1.56 -6.65 5.53
N GLN A 127 2.57 -5.79 5.34
CA GLN A 127 2.50 -4.38 5.75
C GLN A 127 1.35 -3.65 5.05
N LEU A 128 1.20 -3.84 3.74
CA LEU A 128 0.14 -3.24 2.94
C LEU A 128 -1.25 -3.68 3.45
N MET A 129 -1.47 -4.99 3.58
CA MET A 129 -2.76 -5.52 4.05
C MET A 129 -3.09 -5.04 5.47
N SER A 130 -2.09 -4.96 6.36
CA SER A 130 -2.29 -4.42 7.72
C SER A 130 -2.71 -2.94 7.70
N ARG A 131 -2.13 -2.13 6.82
CA ARG A 131 -2.50 -0.71 6.64
C ARG A 131 -3.91 -0.57 6.05
N ILE A 132 -4.25 -1.35 5.03
CA ILE A 132 -5.60 -1.39 4.45
C ILE A 132 -6.61 -1.76 5.53
N TYR A 133 -6.39 -2.86 6.26
CA TYR A 133 -7.30 -3.32 7.30
C TYR A 133 -7.50 -2.28 8.41
N LYS A 134 -6.44 -1.66 8.90
CA LYS A 134 -6.52 -0.58 9.91
C LYS A 134 -7.37 0.59 9.40
N THR A 135 -7.19 0.97 8.14
CA THR A 135 -7.91 2.10 7.52
C THR A 135 -9.39 1.78 7.36
N VAL A 136 -9.73 0.60 6.85
CA VAL A 136 -11.13 0.16 6.70
C VAL A 136 -11.81 -0.02 8.06
N ARG A 137 -11.10 -0.58 9.05
CA ARG A 137 -11.62 -0.81 10.40
C ARG A 137 -12.02 0.46 11.13
N LYS A 138 -11.34 1.58 10.90
CA LYS A 138 -11.72 2.88 11.50
C LYS A 138 -13.15 3.29 11.14
N ARG A 139 -13.62 2.98 9.93
CA ARG A 139 -14.98 3.29 9.47
C ARG A 139 -15.98 2.16 9.73
N HIS A 140 -15.55 0.90 9.67
CA HIS A 140 -16.42 -0.30 9.75
C HIS A 140 -16.09 -1.21 10.94
N THR A 141 -15.93 -0.63 12.14
CA THR A 141 -15.49 -1.39 13.32
C THR A 141 -16.42 -2.54 13.68
N HIS A 142 -17.74 -2.34 13.63
CA HIS A 142 -18.72 -3.36 14.03
C HIS A 142 -18.85 -4.51 13.02
N GLN A 143 -18.76 -4.21 11.73
CA GLN A 143 -18.85 -5.20 10.65
C GLN A 143 -17.60 -6.09 10.61
N LEU A 144 -16.42 -5.51 10.87
CA LEU A 144 -15.16 -6.25 10.91
C LEU A 144 -14.90 -7.00 12.22
N GLN A 145 -15.58 -6.64 13.31
CA GLN A 145 -15.58 -7.46 14.53
C GLN A 145 -16.30 -8.79 14.35
N ALA A 146 -17.19 -8.90 13.35
CA ALA A 146 -17.92 -10.12 13.06
C ALA A 146 -17.13 -11.10 12.16
N THR A 147 -16.06 -10.66 11.50
CA THR A 147 -15.27 -11.49 10.58
C THR A 147 -13.87 -11.73 11.12
N GLU A 148 -13.61 -12.94 11.62
CA GLU A 148 -12.26 -13.36 12.05
C GLU A 148 -11.35 -13.74 10.86
N THR A 149 -11.90 -13.81 9.65
CA THR A 149 -11.21 -14.27 8.43
C THR A 149 -9.85 -13.61 8.24
N PHE A 150 -9.78 -12.28 8.33
CA PHE A 150 -8.54 -11.53 8.13
C PHE A 150 -7.48 -11.91 9.17
N GLN A 151 -7.86 -11.92 10.45
CA GLN A 151 -6.93 -12.20 11.56
C GLN A 151 -6.42 -13.64 11.50
N GLN A 152 -7.30 -14.60 11.19
CA GLN A 152 -6.92 -16.00 11.04
C GLN A 152 -5.92 -16.19 9.90
N LEU A 153 -6.15 -15.56 8.74
CA LEU A 153 -5.23 -15.63 7.61
C LEU A 153 -3.90 -14.92 7.89
N GLU A 154 -3.92 -13.77 8.56
CA GLU A 154 -2.72 -13.03 8.96
C GLU A 154 -1.87 -13.83 9.95
N ILE A 155 -2.48 -14.41 10.99
CA ILE A 155 -1.79 -15.27 11.97
C ILE A 155 -1.16 -16.47 11.26
N HIS A 156 -1.92 -17.12 10.37
CA HIS A 156 -1.42 -18.28 9.62
C HIS A 156 -0.24 -17.89 8.71
N LEU A 157 -0.36 -16.76 8.00
CA LEU A 157 0.70 -16.25 7.12
C LEU A 157 2.00 -15.97 7.88
N LEU A 158 1.89 -15.27 9.01
CA LEU A 158 3.04 -14.97 9.87
C LEU A 158 3.68 -16.24 10.44
N SER A 159 2.88 -17.27 10.73
CA SER A 159 3.38 -18.59 11.16
C SER A 159 4.18 -19.28 10.07
N ILE A 160 3.70 -19.27 8.82
CA ILE A 160 4.41 -19.81 7.66
C ILE A 160 5.74 -19.06 7.47
N MET A 161 5.69 -17.72 7.40
CA MET A 161 6.85 -16.85 7.24
C MET A 161 7.92 -17.11 8.31
N LYS A 162 7.50 -17.28 9.57
CA LYS A 162 8.41 -17.60 10.69
C LYS A 162 9.07 -18.97 10.54
N THR A 163 8.45 -19.91 9.84
CA THR A 163 8.94 -21.28 9.66
C THR A 163 9.85 -21.42 8.43
N LEU A 164 9.68 -20.57 7.41
CA LEU A 164 10.52 -20.54 6.20
C LEU A 164 12.01 -20.35 6.52
N LEU A 165 12.35 -19.40 7.40
CA LEU A 165 13.74 -19.07 7.72
C LEU A 165 14.48 -20.25 8.40
N PRO A 166 13.95 -20.88 9.47
CA PRO A 166 14.56 -22.08 10.04
C PRO A 166 14.71 -23.25 9.05
N ALA A 167 13.73 -23.46 8.15
CA ALA A 167 13.83 -24.50 7.12
C ALA A 167 14.99 -24.20 6.16
N LYS A 168 15.13 -22.93 5.74
CA LYS A 168 16.23 -22.47 4.89
C LYS A 168 17.60 -22.59 5.57
N GLU A 169 17.72 -22.15 6.81
CA GLU A 169 18.98 -22.20 7.58
C GLU A 169 19.48 -23.63 7.81
N LYS A 170 18.56 -24.58 7.99
CA LYS A 170 18.86 -26.01 8.14
C LYS A 170 19.12 -26.73 6.80
N ASN A 171 18.97 -26.03 5.67
CA ASN A 171 18.95 -26.61 4.33
C ASN A 171 17.94 -27.77 4.20
N ASP A 172 16.81 -27.66 4.90
CA ASP A 172 15.71 -28.61 4.80
C ASP A 172 14.85 -28.24 3.57
N ILE A 173 15.34 -28.63 2.39
CA ILE A 173 14.75 -28.27 1.11
C ILE A 173 13.33 -28.85 0.97
N ILE A 174 13.09 -30.06 1.51
CA ILE A 174 11.77 -30.69 1.44
C ILE A 174 10.76 -29.85 2.23
N MET A 175 11.07 -29.53 3.49
CA MET A 175 10.19 -28.68 4.31
C MET A 175 10.01 -27.29 3.71
N LEU A 176 11.08 -26.71 3.15
CA LEU A 176 11.01 -25.40 2.52
C LEU A 176 10.06 -25.41 1.32
N ASN A 177 10.15 -26.42 0.45
CA ASN A 177 9.26 -26.56 -0.70
C ASN A 177 7.82 -26.80 -0.25
N ASP A 178 7.59 -27.63 0.79
CA ASP A 178 6.26 -27.86 1.32
C ASP A 178 5.61 -26.57 1.85
N LEU A 179 6.38 -25.77 2.59
CA LEU A 179 5.92 -24.47 3.11
C LEU A 179 5.63 -23.47 1.98
N LEU A 180 6.42 -23.48 0.91
CA LEU A 180 6.29 -22.56 -0.20
C LEU A 180 5.12 -22.96 -1.12
N GLU A 181 5.13 -24.19 -1.64
CA GLU A 181 4.21 -24.64 -2.68
C GLU A 181 2.81 -24.95 -2.15
N TYR A 182 2.69 -25.46 -0.93
CA TYR A 182 1.41 -25.88 -0.39
C TYR A 182 0.87 -24.90 0.65
N GLU A 183 1.65 -24.58 1.68
CA GLU A 183 1.13 -23.74 2.78
C GLU A 183 1.02 -22.26 2.38
N LEU A 184 2.08 -21.67 1.82
CA LEU A 184 2.11 -20.25 1.47
C LEU A 184 1.18 -19.93 0.30
N ILE A 185 1.24 -20.72 -0.79
CA ILE A 185 0.35 -20.53 -1.94
C ILE A 185 -1.11 -20.73 -1.53
N ASP A 186 -1.45 -21.73 -0.71
CA ASP A 186 -2.83 -21.87 -0.21
C ASP A 186 -3.25 -20.64 0.60
N ASN A 187 -2.42 -20.20 1.57
CA ASN A 187 -2.73 -19.03 2.38
C ASN A 187 -3.01 -17.78 1.51
N LEU A 188 -2.13 -17.49 0.55
CA LEU A 188 -2.29 -16.38 -0.40
C LEU A 188 -3.54 -16.54 -1.27
N THR A 189 -3.86 -17.77 -1.67
CA THR A 189 -5.11 -18.07 -2.38
C THR A 189 -6.32 -17.74 -1.50
N GLN A 190 -6.31 -18.15 -0.23
CA GLN A 190 -7.38 -17.84 0.72
C GLN A 190 -7.55 -16.31 0.91
N TRP A 191 -6.46 -15.53 0.92
CA TRP A 191 -6.51 -14.07 0.91
C TRP A 191 -7.29 -13.54 -0.30
N LYS A 192 -6.98 -14.05 -1.49
CA LYS A 192 -7.60 -13.65 -2.76
C LYS A 192 -9.09 -14.00 -2.82
N ILE A 193 -9.50 -15.15 -2.28
CA ILE A 193 -10.88 -15.64 -2.41
C ILE A 193 -11.81 -15.24 -1.26
N LYS A 194 -11.27 -14.97 -0.06
CA LYS A 194 -12.06 -14.66 1.14
C LYS A 194 -11.83 -13.23 1.63
N ALA A 195 -10.64 -12.92 2.13
CA ALA A 195 -10.39 -11.67 2.84
C ALA A 195 -10.48 -10.43 1.94
N ILE A 196 -9.87 -10.47 0.75
CA ILE A 196 -9.91 -9.32 -0.19
C ILE A 196 -11.37 -9.03 -0.62
N PRO A 197 -12.16 -10.02 -1.09
CA PRO A 197 -13.58 -9.80 -1.41
C PRO A 197 -14.43 -9.32 -0.22
N GLU A 198 -14.21 -9.86 0.98
CA GLU A 198 -14.91 -9.40 2.19
C GLU A 198 -14.64 -7.94 2.48
N LEU A 199 -13.38 -7.51 2.43
CA LEU A 199 -13.01 -6.10 2.60
C LEU A 199 -13.63 -5.23 1.51
N LYS A 200 -13.59 -5.66 0.24
CA LYS A 200 -14.19 -4.92 -0.90
C LYS A 200 -15.68 -4.65 -0.72
N LYS A 201 -16.45 -5.59 -0.15
CA LYS A 201 -17.89 -5.41 0.11
C LYS A 201 -18.18 -4.25 1.07
N LEU A 202 -17.23 -3.88 1.94
CA LEU A 202 -17.41 -2.77 2.87
C LEU A 202 -17.34 -1.41 2.20
N ARG A 203 -16.82 -1.31 0.97
CA ARG A 203 -16.79 -0.05 0.22
C ARG A 203 -18.19 0.48 -0.06
N ASP A 204 -19.11 -0.42 -0.37
CA ASP A 204 -20.45 -0.11 -0.87
C ASP A 204 -21.51 -0.10 0.27
N LEU A 205 -21.08 -0.20 1.54
CA LEU A 205 -21.91 -0.11 2.76
C LEU A 205 -21.85 1.30 3.36
#